data_AF-A0A2B7WYJ0-F1
#
_entry.id   AF-A0A2B7WYJ0-F1
#
_cell.length_a   1.000
_cell.length_b   1.000
_cell.length_c   1.000
_cell.angle_alpha   90.00
_cell.angle_beta   90.00
_cell.angle_gamma   90.00
#
_symmetry.space_group_name_H-M   'P 1'
#
loop_
_entity.id
_entity.type
_entity.pdbx_description
1 polymer ?
#
loop_
_entity_poly.entity_id
_entity_poly.type
_entity_poly.pdbx_seq_one_letter_code
_entity_poly.pdbx_strand_id
1 'polypeptide(L)'
;MADIDMPETQPAAETQFAETQFETQPTPLGQLRLSDEEWLELVCWSVGNQHLYCETPRQQFWDELKLYFLEMFTRDLKNPDWVLNCLARIHRQKQAQLLRDSGKAESETDLDQALDQWVQILDDISENRRQAREEAAASEENDWTIAHSMQDHMMEHMRNKRRLGDASPDPESMPELTGQEDNSQSLLPDSQSPVPHNSCACQQSPLSPEKHTELLQKGMESVLTPLAAAIQSLTAARGTGSEPQQNENLHTDMASLREEMNVKMSAIMSILQELCRGVS
;
A
#
# COMPACT_ATOMS: atom_id res chain seq x y z
N MET A 1 -63.90 -57.56 10.95
CA MET A 1 -64.33 -56.20 10.54
C MET A 1 -63.74 -55.26 11.56
N ALA A 2 -62.62 -54.61 11.21
CA ALA A 2 -61.97 -53.61 12.03
C ALA A 2 -61.84 -52.37 11.13
N ASP A 3 -62.60 -51.33 11.46
CA ASP A 3 -62.52 -50.02 10.84
C ASP A 3 -61.17 -49.39 11.20
N ILE A 4 -60.35 -49.19 10.20
CA ILE A 4 -59.10 -48.44 10.29
C ILE A 4 -59.47 -47.00 9.97
N ASP A 5 -59.61 -46.22 11.04
CA ASP A 5 -59.87 -44.79 11.00
C ASP A 5 -58.66 -44.07 10.38
N MET A 6 -58.91 -43.32 9.31
CA MET A 6 -57.89 -42.72 8.45
C MET A 6 -57.77 -41.23 8.83
N PRO A 7 -56.60 -40.75 9.27
CA PRO A 7 -56.47 -39.37 9.73
C PRO A 7 -56.64 -38.40 8.57
N GLU A 8 -57.65 -37.56 8.71
CA GLU A 8 -57.98 -36.41 7.88
C GLU A 8 -56.76 -35.50 7.73
N THR A 9 -56.24 -35.45 6.50
CA THR A 9 -55.09 -34.61 6.14
C THR A 9 -55.55 -33.15 6.16
N GLN A 10 -55.11 -32.40 7.17
CA GLN A 10 -55.37 -30.97 7.28
C GLN A 10 -54.80 -30.22 6.06
N PRO A 11 -55.53 -29.22 5.52
CA PRO A 11 -55.04 -28.40 4.42
C PRO A 11 -53.82 -27.61 4.88
N ALA A 12 -52.78 -27.65 4.04
CA ALA A 12 -51.56 -26.88 4.19
C ALA A 12 -51.87 -25.43 4.54
N ALA A 13 -51.27 -24.96 5.64
CA ALA A 13 -51.29 -23.55 5.98
C ALA A 13 -50.72 -22.75 4.81
N GLU A 14 -51.60 -22.00 4.13
CA GLU A 14 -51.20 -20.88 3.29
C GLU A 14 -50.32 -19.98 4.14
N THR A 15 -49.01 -20.14 3.95
CA THR A 15 -48.02 -19.25 4.51
C THR A 15 -48.23 -17.95 3.76
N GLN A 16 -49.03 -17.07 4.36
CA GLN A 16 -49.13 -15.68 3.97
C GLN A 16 -47.71 -15.14 4.02
N PHE A 17 -47.08 -15.06 2.84
CA PHE A 17 -45.90 -14.24 2.63
C PHE A 17 -46.32 -12.85 3.04
N ALA A 18 -45.95 -12.46 4.27
CA ALA A 18 -46.02 -11.09 4.72
C ALA A 18 -45.09 -10.33 3.79
N GLU A 19 -45.66 -9.80 2.72
CA GLU A 19 -45.08 -8.78 1.86
C GLU A 19 -44.68 -7.66 2.80
N THR A 20 -43.42 -7.71 3.22
CA THR A 20 -42.86 -6.84 4.24
C THR A 20 -42.65 -5.53 3.50
N GLN A 21 -43.71 -4.74 3.43
CA GLN A 21 -43.66 -3.37 2.96
C GLN A 21 -42.61 -2.70 3.84
N PHE A 22 -41.45 -2.44 3.26
CA PHE A 22 -40.44 -1.56 3.85
C PHE A 22 -41.10 -0.18 3.93
N GLU A 23 -41.80 0.03 5.03
CA GLU A 23 -42.46 1.26 5.38
C GLU A 23 -41.39 2.34 5.37
N THR A 24 -41.47 3.15 4.31
CA THR A 24 -40.50 4.16 3.95
C THR A 24 -40.51 5.19 5.06
N GLN A 25 -39.54 5.12 5.98
CA GLN A 25 -39.43 6.09 7.05
C GLN A 25 -39.48 7.51 6.47
N PRO A 26 -40.21 8.43 7.12
CA PRO A 26 -40.36 9.80 6.64
C PRO A 26 -39.00 10.47 6.55
N THR A 27 -38.52 10.62 5.32
CA THR A 27 -37.19 11.14 5.01
C THR A 27 -37.13 12.63 5.36
N PRO A 28 -36.10 13.10 6.08
CA PRO A 28 -35.92 14.52 6.37
C PRO A 28 -35.96 15.36 5.09
N LEU A 29 -36.77 16.42 5.10
CA LEU A 29 -36.92 17.39 4.00
C LEU A 29 -35.54 17.96 3.61
N GLY A 30 -35.04 17.58 2.43
CA GLY A 30 -33.77 18.09 1.87
C GLY A 30 -32.84 17.02 1.30
N GLN A 31 -33.15 15.73 1.51
CA GLN A 31 -32.37 14.64 0.95
C GLN A 31 -32.72 14.43 -0.53
N LEU A 32 -31.71 14.46 -1.40
CA LEU A 32 -31.86 14.22 -2.84
C LEU A 32 -32.56 12.87 -3.03
N ARG A 33 -33.78 12.88 -3.57
CA ARG A 33 -34.53 11.65 -3.86
C ARG A 33 -34.09 11.14 -5.23
N LEU A 34 -33.21 10.15 -5.22
CA LEU A 34 -32.90 9.37 -6.41
C LEU A 34 -34.00 8.32 -6.63
N SER A 35 -34.38 8.10 -7.88
CA SER A 35 -35.25 6.99 -8.28
C SER A 35 -34.50 5.66 -8.19
N ASP A 36 -35.23 4.54 -8.18
CA ASP A 36 -34.64 3.20 -8.14
C ASP A 36 -33.71 2.95 -9.34
N GLU A 37 -34.08 3.49 -10.51
CA GLU A 37 -33.24 3.46 -11.72
C GLU A 37 -31.94 4.27 -11.53
N GLU A 38 -32.03 5.48 -10.96
CA GLU A 38 -30.85 6.31 -10.67
C GLU A 38 -29.93 5.62 -9.65
N TRP A 39 -30.49 4.91 -8.67
CA TRP A 39 -29.74 4.13 -7.70
C TRP A 39 -29.01 2.95 -8.35
N LEU A 40 -29.70 2.20 -9.21
CA LEU A 40 -29.12 1.09 -9.94
C LEU A 40 -27.96 1.55 -10.83
N GLU A 41 -28.18 2.57 -11.66
CA GLU A 41 -27.17 3.12 -12.56
C GLU A 41 -25.94 3.67 -11.82
N LEU A 42 -26.15 4.33 -10.67
CA LEU A 42 -25.06 4.80 -9.82
C LEU A 42 -24.14 3.65 -9.36
N VAL A 43 -24.72 2.53 -8.94
CA VAL A 43 -23.97 1.37 -8.44
C VAL A 43 -23.36 0.59 -9.60
N CYS A 44 -24.11 0.33 -10.67
CA CYS A 44 -23.62 -0.35 -11.87
C CYS A 44 -22.43 0.35 -12.50
N TRP A 45 -22.48 1.69 -12.62
CA TRP A 45 -21.34 2.47 -13.10
C TRP A 45 -20.13 2.32 -12.18
N SER A 46 -20.34 2.34 -10.86
CA SER A 46 -19.27 2.21 -9.87
C SER A 46 -18.58 0.85 -9.95
N VAL A 47 -19.34 -0.21 -10.15
CA VAL A 47 -18.84 -1.58 -10.37
C VAL A 47 -18.08 -1.66 -11.70
N GLY A 48 -18.66 -1.16 -12.80
CA GLY A 48 -18.03 -1.19 -14.12
C GLY A 48 -16.71 -0.40 -14.19
N ASN A 49 -16.58 0.64 -13.36
CA ASN A 49 -15.41 1.51 -13.29
C ASN A 49 -14.54 1.27 -12.06
N GLN A 50 -14.58 0.06 -11.46
CA GLN A 50 -13.81 -0.27 -10.26
C GLN A 50 -12.30 -0.02 -10.37
N HIS A 51 -11.73 -0.16 -11.57
CA HIS A 51 -10.31 0.06 -11.82
C HIS A 51 -9.90 1.51 -11.54
N LEU A 52 -10.76 2.49 -11.85
CA LEU A 52 -10.54 3.89 -11.50
C LEU A 52 -10.48 4.06 -9.98
N TYR A 53 -11.33 3.37 -9.23
CA TYR A 53 -11.32 3.43 -7.77
C TYR A 53 -10.07 2.78 -7.15
N CYS A 54 -9.56 1.72 -7.76
CA CYS A 54 -8.40 0.97 -7.28
C CYS A 54 -7.06 1.62 -7.63
N GLU A 55 -6.89 2.08 -8.87
CA GLU A 55 -5.58 2.45 -9.45
C GLU A 55 -5.33 3.96 -9.42
N THR A 56 -6.38 4.77 -9.43
CA THR A 56 -6.27 6.24 -9.49
C THR A 56 -6.50 6.88 -8.12
N PRO A 57 -6.11 8.16 -7.92
CA PRO A 57 -6.52 8.89 -6.73
C PRO A 57 -8.04 8.89 -6.60
N ARG A 58 -8.57 8.53 -5.41
CA ARG A 58 -10.02 8.41 -5.17
C ARG A 58 -10.84 9.62 -5.64
N GLN A 59 -10.26 10.82 -5.57
CA GLN A 59 -10.92 12.04 -6.05
C GLN A 59 -11.30 11.95 -7.54
N GLN A 60 -10.43 11.39 -8.37
CA GLN A 60 -10.67 11.24 -9.80
C GLN A 60 -11.87 10.33 -10.08
N PHE A 61 -11.96 9.18 -9.40
CA PHE A 61 -13.14 8.31 -9.48
C PHE A 61 -14.43 9.07 -9.16
N TRP A 62 -14.42 9.90 -8.11
CA TRP A 62 -15.60 10.68 -7.73
C TRP A 62 -15.96 11.77 -8.72
N ASP A 63 -14.97 12.41 -9.33
CA ASP A 63 -15.18 13.45 -10.33
C ASP A 63 -15.75 12.86 -11.63
N GLU A 64 -15.22 11.72 -12.08
CA GLU A 64 -15.75 10.96 -13.23
C GLU A 64 -17.18 10.48 -12.97
N LEU A 65 -17.48 9.98 -11.76
CA LEU A 65 -18.82 9.56 -11.40
C LEU A 65 -19.81 10.73 -11.40
N LYS A 66 -19.40 11.90 -10.88
CA LYS A 66 -20.23 13.11 -10.92
C LYS A 66 -20.48 13.57 -12.34
N LEU A 67 -19.46 13.52 -13.21
CA LEU A 67 -19.59 13.89 -14.61
C LEU A 67 -20.57 12.97 -15.34
N TYR A 68 -20.42 11.65 -15.16
CA TYR A 68 -21.36 10.65 -15.68
C TYR A 68 -22.80 10.93 -15.24
N PHE A 69 -23.00 11.14 -13.94
CA PHE A 69 -24.34 11.35 -13.38
C PHE A 69 -24.98 12.66 -13.86
N LEU A 70 -24.16 13.71 -14.02
CA LEU A 70 -24.59 14.99 -14.59
C LEU A 70 -24.97 14.85 -16.07
N GLU A 71 -24.23 14.08 -16.85
CA GLU A 71 -24.52 13.85 -18.27
C GLU A 71 -25.78 13.00 -18.48
N MET A 72 -25.92 11.90 -17.73
CA MET A 72 -27.01 10.95 -17.88
C MET A 72 -28.34 11.44 -17.31
N PHE A 73 -28.32 12.08 -16.13
CA PHE A 73 -29.53 12.46 -15.41
C PHE A 73 -29.72 13.98 -15.31
N THR A 74 -28.81 14.80 -15.84
CA THR A 74 -28.83 16.28 -15.69
C THR A 74 -28.91 16.74 -14.22
N ARG A 75 -28.32 15.95 -13.31
CA ARG A 75 -28.34 16.20 -11.86
C ARG A 75 -26.94 16.25 -11.29
N ASP A 76 -26.71 17.21 -10.40
CA ASP A 76 -25.45 17.32 -9.67
C ASP A 76 -25.46 16.44 -8.42
N LEU A 77 -24.52 15.50 -8.36
CA LEU A 77 -24.35 14.58 -7.25
C LEU A 77 -23.33 15.15 -6.25
N LYS A 78 -23.81 15.84 -5.21
CA LYS A 78 -22.95 16.58 -4.28
C LYS A 78 -21.91 15.70 -3.56
N ASN A 79 -22.35 14.57 -3.01
CA ASN A 79 -21.54 13.70 -2.13
C ASN A 79 -21.64 12.22 -2.54
N PRO A 80 -21.08 11.81 -3.69
CA PRO A 80 -21.18 10.43 -4.18
C PRO A 80 -20.60 9.40 -3.18
N ASP A 81 -19.47 9.74 -2.54
CA ASP A 81 -18.81 8.86 -1.57
C ASP A 81 -19.71 8.51 -0.39
N TRP A 82 -20.34 9.51 0.22
CA TRP A 82 -21.27 9.30 1.32
C TRP A 82 -22.49 8.48 0.87
N VAL A 83 -23.01 8.77 -0.32
CA VAL A 83 -24.18 8.08 -0.87
C VAL A 83 -23.90 6.60 -1.10
N LEU A 84 -22.82 6.24 -1.81
CA LEU A 84 -22.44 4.84 -2.05
C LEU A 84 -22.09 4.09 -0.77
N ASN A 85 -21.35 4.72 0.16
CA ASN A 85 -21.03 4.08 1.44
C ASN A 85 -22.29 3.87 2.30
N CYS A 86 -23.24 4.80 2.25
CA CYS A 86 -24.51 4.65 2.96
C CYS A 86 -25.32 3.48 2.39
N LEU A 87 -25.41 3.37 1.06
CA LEU A 87 -26.04 2.24 0.38
C LEU A 87 -25.38 0.90 0.74
N ALA A 88 -24.06 0.80 0.60
CA ALA A 88 -23.31 -0.41 0.93
C ALA A 88 -23.54 -0.83 2.39
N ARG A 89 -23.59 0.14 3.33
CA ARG A 89 -23.87 -0.12 4.74
C ARG A 89 -25.29 -0.62 4.97
N ILE A 90 -26.29 0.04 4.39
CA ILE A 90 -27.70 -0.37 4.50
C ILE A 90 -27.88 -1.77 3.90
N HIS A 91 -27.23 -2.04 2.77
CA HIS A 91 -27.25 -3.33 2.11
C HIS A 91 -26.67 -4.45 2.98
N ARG A 92 -25.48 -4.23 3.55
CA ARG A 92 -24.88 -5.17 4.53
C ARG A 92 -25.79 -5.44 5.72
N GLN A 93 -26.49 -4.41 6.21
CA GLN A 93 -27.48 -4.57 7.30
C GLN A 93 -28.68 -5.40 6.85
N LYS A 94 -29.23 -5.15 5.66
CA LYS A 94 -30.32 -5.94 5.06
C LYS A 94 -29.90 -7.41 4.92
N GLN A 95 -28.73 -7.68 4.37
CA GLN A 95 -28.21 -9.05 4.21
C GLN A 95 -28.00 -9.76 5.54
N ALA A 96 -27.41 -9.07 6.54
CA ALA A 96 -27.22 -9.64 7.86
C ALA A 96 -28.55 -9.96 8.55
N GLN A 97 -29.59 -9.15 8.32
CA GLN A 97 -30.93 -9.39 8.82
C GLN A 97 -31.59 -10.59 8.10
N LEU A 98 -31.51 -10.65 6.77
CA LEU A 98 -32.03 -11.78 5.99
C LEU A 98 -31.36 -13.10 6.38
N LEU A 99 -30.04 -13.10 6.56
CA LEU A 99 -29.28 -14.27 6.99
C LEU A 99 -29.72 -14.74 8.39
N ARG A 100 -30.06 -13.81 9.29
CA ARG A 100 -30.58 -14.12 10.63
C ARG A 100 -31.98 -14.74 10.56
N ASP A 101 -32.85 -14.19 9.72
CA ASP A 101 -34.28 -14.52 9.74
C ASP A 101 -34.61 -15.76 8.90
N SER A 102 -34.03 -15.90 7.71
CA SER A 102 -34.32 -17.00 6.78
C SER A 102 -33.22 -18.07 6.73
N GLY A 103 -32.03 -17.77 7.26
CA GLY A 103 -30.83 -18.58 7.09
C GLY A 103 -30.19 -18.48 5.70
N LYS A 104 -30.75 -17.68 4.77
CA LYS A 104 -30.22 -17.42 3.43
C LYS A 104 -30.29 -15.93 3.09
N ALA A 105 -29.18 -15.38 2.60
CA ALA A 105 -29.19 -14.07 1.94
C ALA A 105 -29.39 -14.32 0.44
N GLU A 106 -30.59 -14.07 -0.08
CA GLU A 106 -30.88 -14.13 -1.51
C GLU A 106 -30.97 -12.69 -2.04
N SER A 107 -30.28 -12.43 -3.15
CA SER A 107 -30.29 -11.13 -3.84
C SER A 107 -31.50 -11.09 -4.77
N GLU A 108 -32.54 -10.35 -4.39
CA GLU A 108 -33.84 -10.39 -5.09
C GLU A 108 -33.89 -9.45 -6.31
N THR A 109 -33.09 -8.39 -6.30
CA THR A 109 -33.15 -7.33 -7.33
C THR A 109 -31.80 -7.11 -8.00
N ASP A 110 -31.81 -6.57 -9.22
CA ASP A 110 -30.58 -6.20 -9.93
C ASP A 110 -29.75 -5.18 -9.13
N LEU A 111 -30.41 -4.28 -8.39
CA LEU A 111 -29.76 -3.35 -7.49
C LEU A 111 -29.06 -4.07 -6.33
N ASP A 112 -29.72 -5.08 -5.72
CA ASP A 112 -29.10 -5.88 -4.66
C ASP A 112 -27.85 -6.61 -5.19
N GLN A 113 -27.91 -7.17 -6.40
CA GLN A 113 -26.76 -7.85 -7.02
C GLN A 113 -25.62 -6.87 -7.35
N ALA A 114 -25.93 -5.68 -7.87
CA ALA A 114 -24.93 -4.66 -8.13
C ALA A 114 -24.28 -4.18 -6.81
N LEU A 115 -25.08 -4.03 -5.75
CA LEU A 115 -24.58 -3.68 -4.41
C LEU A 115 -23.73 -4.79 -3.81
N ASP A 116 -24.06 -6.07 -4.03
CA ASP A 116 -23.22 -7.20 -3.64
C ASP A 116 -21.83 -7.12 -4.26
N GLN A 117 -21.79 -6.88 -5.58
CA GLN A 117 -20.54 -6.72 -6.30
C GLN A 117 -19.75 -5.51 -5.78
N TRP A 118 -20.41 -4.37 -5.58
CA TRP A 118 -19.75 -3.19 -5.02
C TRP A 118 -19.20 -3.40 -3.61
N VAL A 119 -19.96 -4.07 -2.74
CA VAL A 119 -19.52 -4.44 -1.38
C VAL A 119 -18.30 -5.35 -1.42
N GLN A 120 -18.31 -6.36 -2.30
CA GLN A 120 -17.16 -7.26 -2.49
C GLN A 120 -15.91 -6.48 -2.91
N ILE A 121 -16.05 -5.56 -3.87
CA ILE A 121 -14.93 -4.70 -4.32
C ILE A 121 -14.35 -3.89 -3.17
N LEU A 122 -15.21 -3.27 -2.34
CA LEU A 122 -14.75 -2.50 -1.18
C LEU A 122 -13.99 -3.38 -0.17
N ASP A 123 -14.48 -4.60 0.06
CA ASP A 123 -13.84 -5.54 0.99
C ASP A 123 -12.50 -6.05 0.45
N ASP A 124 -12.42 -6.38 -0.85
CA ASP A 124 -11.19 -6.79 -1.52
C ASP A 124 -10.12 -5.68 -1.45
N ILE A 125 -10.51 -4.42 -1.66
CA ILE A 125 -9.58 -3.28 -1.55
C ILE A 125 -9.11 -3.09 -0.12
N SER A 126 -10.00 -3.22 0.86
CA SER A 126 -9.64 -3.12 2.27
C SER A 126 -8.66 -4.21 2.67
N GLU A 127 -8.92 -5.44 2.20
CA GLU A 127 -8.12 -6.62 2.45
C GLU A 127 -6.74 -6.52 1.78
N ASN A 128 -6.66 -6.13 0.51
CA ASN A 128 -5.40 -5.89 -0.19
C ASN A 128 -4.55 -4.82 0.51
N ARG A 129 -5.18 -3.74 1.00
CA ARG A 129 -4.47 -2.71 1.78
C ARG A 129 -3.99 -3.21 3.12
N ARG A 130 -4.72 -4.13 3.75
CA ARG A 130 -4.31 -4.78 5.00
C ARG A 130 -3.11 -5.69 4.75
N GLN A 131 -3.18 -6.55 3.73
CA GLN A 131 -2.10 -7.45 3.32
C GLN A 131 -0.82 -6.69 2.99
N ALA A 132 -0.91 -5.63 2.17
CA ALA A 132 0.25 -4.81 1.82
C ALA A 132 0.94 -4.17 3.05
N ARG A 133 0.19 -3.81 4.09
CA ARG A 133 0.77 -3.30 5.35
C ARG A 133 1.42 -4.40 6.17
N GLU A 134 0.82 -5.59 6.21
CA GLU A 134 1.38 -6.74 6.92
C GLU A 134 2.67 -7.22 6.26
N GLU A 135 2.71 -7.25 4.93
CA GLU A 135 3.92 -7.57 4.16
C GLU A 135 5.02 -6.52 4.37
N ALA A 136 4.67 -5.23 4.37
CA ALA A 136 5.62 -4.16 4.68
C ALA A 136 6.19 -4.30 6.10
N ALA A 137 5.33 -4.55 7.10
CA ALA A 137 5.76 -4.76 8.48
C ALA A 137 6.65 -6.00 8.65
N ALA A 138 6.31 -7.10 7.96
CA ALA A 138 7.11 -8.32 7.97
C ALA A 138 8.48 -8.12 7.28
N SER A 139 8.52 -7.33 6.20
CA SER A 139 9.77 -6.94 5.55
C SER A 139 10.64 -6.10 6.50
N GLU A 140 10.05 -5.10 7.17
CA GLU A 140 10.76 -4.27 8.16
C GLU A 140 11.29 -5.10 9.34
N GLU A 141 10.52 -6.07 9.85
CA GLU A 141 10.96 -6.97 10.93
C GLU A 141 12.11 -7.88 10.49
N ASN A 142 12.07 -8.39 9.26
CA ASN A 142 13.15 -9.18 8.69
C ASN A 142 14.43 -8.34 8.55
N ASP A 143 14.33 -7.14 7.96
CA ASP A 143 15.45 -6.22 7.80
C ASP A 143 16.07 -5.85 9.16
N TRP A 144 15.23 -5.59 10.16
CA TRP A 144 15.66 -5.34 11.54
C TRP A 144 16.41 -6.55 12.14
N THR A 145 15.88 -7.76 11.93
CA THR A 145 16.49 -9.01 12.42
C THR A 145 17.85 -9.26 11.78
N ILE A 146 17.98 -9.06 10.47
CA ILE A 146 19.24 -9.17 9.73
C ILE A 146 20.26 -8.14 10.26
N ALA A 147 19.84 -6.88 10.39
CA ALA A 147 20.70 -5.82 10.90
C ALA A 147 21.19 -6.11 12.34
N HIS A 148 20.31 -6.58 13.21
CA HIS A 148 20.66 -6.95 14.57
C HIS A 148 21.63 -8.14 14.62
N SER A 149 21.40 -9.17 13.79
CA SER A 149 22.30 -10.31 13.68
C SER A 149 23.71 -9.91 13.22
N MET A 150 23.81 -9.01 12.23
CA MET A 150 25.09 -8.47 11.77
C MET A 150 25.80 -7.68 12.88
N GLN A 151 25.06 -6.86 13.61
CA GLN A 151 25.60 -6.10 14.75
C GLN A 151 26.14 -7.02 15.85
N ASP A 152 25.38 -8.06 16.22
CA ASP A 152 25.80 -9.04 17.22
C ASP A 152 27.07 -9.77 16.79
N HIS A 153 27.16 -10.19 15.52
CA HIS A 153 28.34 -10.84 14.98
C HIS A 153 29.59 -9.93 15.04
N MET A 154 29.44 -8.64 14.70
CA MET A 154 30.52 -7.66 14.84
C MET A 154 30.96 -7.48 16.30
N MET A 155 30.00 -7.38 17.22
CA MET A 155 30.27 -7.22 18.65
C MET A 155 30.97 -8.46 19.24
N GLU A 156 30.56 -9.65 18.83
CA GLU A 156 31.16 -10.91 19.27
C GLU A 156 32.59 -11.05 18.74
N HIS A 157 32.83 -10.72 17.46
CA HIS A 157 34.18 -10.68 16.89
C HIS A 157 35.10 -9.73 17.68
N MET A 158 34.60 -8.54 18.04
CA MET A 158 35.36 -7.57 18.84
C MET A 158 35.64 -8.07 20.26
N ARG A 159 34.70 -8.78 20.90
CA ARG A 159 34.93 -9.42 22.21
C ARG A 159 35.99 -10.52 22.11
N ASN A 160 35.92 -11.36 21.09
CA ASN A 160 36.87 -12.45 20.88
C ASN A 160 38.28 -11.93 20.61
N LYS A 161 38.42 -10.84 19.84
CA LYS A 161 39.71 -10.17 19.63
C LYS A 161 40.32 -9.65 20.94
N ARG A 162 39.51 -9.12 21.86
CA ARG A 162 40.00 -8.70 23.19
C ARG A 162 40.45 -9.88 24.06
N ARG A 163 39.77 -11.03 23.98
CA ARG A 163 40.15 -12.24 24.74
C ARG A 163 41.46 -12.87 24.25
N LEU A 164 41.74 -12.79 22.96
CA LEU A 164 42.99 -13.30 22.35
C LEU A 164 44.18 -12.33 22.52
N GLY A 165 43.93 -11.07 22.87
CA GLY A 165 44.92 -9.99 22.91
C GLY A 165 45.88 -9.97 24.11
N ASP A 166 45.84 -10.98 24.99
CA ASP A 166 46.78 -11.08 26.13
C ASP A 166 47.85 -12.16 25.95
N ALA A 167 47.87 -12.84 24.79
CA ALA A 167 49.05 -13.55 24.34
C ALA A 167 50.01 -12.52 23.72
N SER A 168 50.71 -11.78 24.58
CA SER A 168 51.83 -10.93 24.20
C SER A 168 52.76 -11.74 23.29
N PRO A 169 52.94 -11.36 22.02
CA PRO A 169 53.99 -11.92 21.21
C PRO A 169 55.30 -11.47 21.83
N ASP A 170 56.05 -12.44 22.36
CA ASP A 170 57.38 -12.25 22.92
C ASP A 170 58.25 -11.43 21.93
N PRO A 171 58.73 -10.23 22.31
CA PRO A 171 59.36 -9.29 21.39
C PRO A 171 60.78 -9.69 20.91
N GLU A 172 61.21 -10.94 21.06
CA GLU A 172 62.59 -11.36 20.74
C GLU A 172 62.87 -11.64 19.24
N SER A 173 62.05 -11.16 18.30
CA SER A 173 62.34 -11.35 16.87
C SER A 173 61.83 -10.21 16.00
N MET A 174 62.48 -9.05 16.08
CA MET A 174 62.42 -8.01 15.06
C MET A 174 63.81 -7.82 14.44
N PRO A 175 63.99 -8.05 13.12
CA PRO A 175 65.18 -7.61 12.42
C PRO A 175 65.17 -6.08 12.34
N GLU A 176 66.27 -5.53 12.84
CA GLU A 176 66.69 -4.14 12.74
C GLU A 176 66.66 -3.65 11.27
N LEU A 177 65.67 -2.83 10.93
CA LEU A 177 65.68 -2.01 9.72
C LEU A 177 65.52 -0.55 10.13
N THR A 178 66.68 0.05 10.33
CA THR A 178 66.96 1.48 10.43
C THR A 178 66.45 2.20 9.19
N GLY A 179 65.72 3.30 9.37
CA GLY A 179 65.37 4.15 8.23
C GLY A 179 64.30 5.20 8.45
N GLN A 180 64.72 6.30 9.08
CA GLN A 180 64.38 7.65 8.66
C GLN A 180 63.07 8.28 9.19
N GLU A 181 63.31 9.19 10.12
CA GLU A 181 62.42 10.18 10.70
C GLU A 181 61.99 11.20 9.63
N ASP A 182 60.70 11.55 9.59
CA ASP A 182 60.31 12.92 9.28
C ASP A 182 59.07 13.33 10.09
N ASN A 183 59.42 13.96 11.21
CA ASN A 183 58.77 15.05 11.89
C ASN A 183 57.63 15.77 11.12
N SER A 184 56.41 15.66 11.63
CA SER A 184 55.39 16.70 11.46
C SER A 184 54.49 16.75 12.69
N GLN A 185 54.72 17.82 13.45
CA GLN A 185 54.04 18.23 14.66
C GLN A 185 52.53 18.40 14.40
N SER A 186 51.69 17.67 15.15
CA SER A 186 50.26 17.95 15.23
C SER A 186 49.98 18.72 16.52
N LEU A 187 49.63 19.99 16.34
CA LEU A 187 49.19 20.93 17.35
C LEU A 187 47.89 20.44 18.01
N LEU A 188 47.94 20.30 19.32
CA LEU A 188 46.77 20.22 20.21
C LEU A 188 45.92 21.50 20.07
N PRO A 189 44.58 21.39 20.06
CA PRO A 189 43.73 22.44 20.56
C PRO A 189 43.20 22.10 21.96
N ASP A 190 43.22 23.14 22.79
CA ASP A 190 42.73 23.22 24.16
C ASP A 190 41.32 22.67 24.36
N SER A 191 41.19 21.90 25.43
CA SER A 191 39.93 21.56 26.08
C SER A 191 39.31 22.80 26.73
N GLN A 192 38.39 23.46 26.05
CA GLN A 192 37.41 24.35 26.68
C GLN A 192 36.01 23.73 26.58
N SER A 193 35.49 23.29 27.72
CA SER A 193 34.09 22.91 27.90
C SER A 193 33.15 24.09 27.60
N PRO A 194 32.18 23.96 26.68
CA PRO A 194 31.05 24.85 26.60
C PRO A 194 29.87 24.29 27.41
N VAL A 195 29.29 25.18 28.20
CA VAL A 195 28.00 25.08 28.89
C VAL A 195 26.88 24.73 27.89
N PRO A 196 25.90 23.87 28.23
CA PRO A 196 24.82 23.52 27.31
C PRO A 196 23.84 24.68 27.17
N HIS A 197 23.98 25.46 26.09
CA HIS A 197 22.92 26.34 25.63
C HIS A 197 21.99 25.57 24.70
N ASN A 198 20.78 25.29 25.19
CA ASN A 198 19.63 24.95 24.37
C ASN A 198 19.31 26.13 23.45
N SER A 199 19.67 26.03 22.17
CA SER A 199 19.19 26.86 21.05
C SER A 199 19.26 25.94 19.83
N CYS A 200 18.22 25.21 19.44
CA CYS A 200 16.88 25.65 19.05
C CYS A 200 16.93 26.79 18.03
N ALA A 201 17.22 26.41 16.77
CA ALA A 201 16.69 26.96 15.52
C ALA A 201 17.69 26.72 14.38
N CYS A 202 17.75 25.49 13.86
CA CYS A 202 18.22 25.29 12.48
C CYS A 202 17.14 25.87 11.56
N GLN A 203 17.22 27.16 11.26
CA GLN A 203 16.47 27.75 10.15
C GLN A 203 17.10 27.23 8.85
N GLN A 204 16.68 26.05 8.41
CA GLN A 204 16.82 25.70 7.01
C GLN A 204 15.82 26.57 6.25
N SER A 205 16.34 27.48 5.43
CA SER A 205 15.50 28.30 4.57
C SER A 205 14.66 27.37 3.67
N PRO A 206 13.33 27.57 3.59
CA PRO A 206 12.48 26.73 2.76
C PRO A 206 13.01 26.74 1.31
N LEU A 207 13.32 25.54 0.80
CA LEU A 207 13.75 25.33 -0.57
C LEU A 207 12.69 25.88 -1.52
N SER A 208 13.12 26.72 -2.49
CA SER A 208 12.23 27.24 -3.52
C SER A 208 11.55 26.08 -4.26
N PRO A 209 10.23 26.14 -4.52
CA PRO A 209 9.49 25.09 -5.22
C PRO A 209 10.07 24.73 -6.60
N GLU A 210 10.78 25.66 -7.25
CA GLU A 210 11.46 25.44 -8.53
C GLU A 210 12.65 24.49 -8.42
N LYS A 211 13.43 24.58 -7.33
CA LYS A 211 14.54 23.65 -7.06
C LYS A 211 14.03 22.25 -6.74
N HIS A 212 12.80 22.17 -6.23
CA HIS A 212 12.17 20.92 -5.85
C HIS A 212 11.71 20.12 -7.08
N THR A 213 11.07 20.77 -8.05
CA THR A 213 10.69 20.11 -9.31
C THR A 213 11.90 19.66 -10.11
N GLU A 214 12.99 20.44 -10.08
CA GLU A 214 14.24 20.10 -10.76
C GLU A 214 14.93 18.86 -10.14
N LEU A 215 14.93 18.76 -8.80
CA LEU A 215 15.46 17.58 -8.08
C LEU A 215 14.65 16.31 -8.38
N LEU A 216 13.32 16.43 -8.43
CA LEU A 216 12.41 15.33 -8.68
C LEU A 216 12.50 14.84 -10.14
N GLN A 217 12.55 15.77 -11.09
CA GLN A 217 12.77 15.48 -12.50
C GLN A 217 14.13 14.79 -12.71
N LYS A 218 15.20 15.32 -12.12
CA LYS A 218 16.54 14.73 -12.21
C LYS A 218 16.61 13.34 -11.57
N GLY A 219 15.89 13.13 -10.47
CA GLY A 219 15.71 11.83 -9.84
C GLY A 219 15.05 10.84 -10.80
N MET A 220 13.92 11.21 -11.41
CA MET A 220 13.21 10.36 -12.37
C MET A 220 14.04 10.05 -13.62
N GLU A 221 14.70 11.04 -14.22
CA GLU A 221 15.54 10.83 -15.41
C GLU A 221 16.70 9.86 -15.14
N SER A 222 17.26 9.89 -13.92
CA SER A 222 18.33 8.97 -13.51
C SER A 222 17.89 7.51 -13.33
N VAL A 223 16.58 7.27 -13.16
CA VAL A 223 15.99 5.94 -13.00
C VAL A 223 15.47 5.40 -14.33
N LEU A 224 14.87 6.25 -15.15
CA LEU A 224 14.25 5.84 -16.41
C LEU A 224 15.29 5.56 -17.51
N THR A 225 16.43 6.26 -17.50
CA THR A 225 17.47 6.09 -18.53
C THR A 225 18.14 4.70 -18.50
N PRO A 226 18.57 4.16 -17.35
CA PRO A 226 19.11 2.80 -17.27
C PRO A 226 18.08 1.73 -17.61
N LEU A 227 16.82 1.92 -17.20
CA LEU A 227 15.73 1.00 -17.51
C LEU A 227 15.47 0.89 -19.02
N ALA A 228 15.43 2.03 -19.71
CA ALA A 228 15.27 2.06 -21.16
C ALA A 228 16.45 1.37 -21.88
N ALA A 229 17.69 1.57 -21.39
CA ALA A 229 18.86 0.90 -21.93
C ALA A 229 18.82 -0.63 -21.71
N ALA A 230 18.36 -1.09 -20.55
CA ALA A 230 18.20 -2.52 -20.26
C ALA A 230 17.17 -3.19 -21.18
N ILE A 231 16.02 -2.54 -21.42
CA ILE A 231 14.98 -3.04 -22.33
C ILE A 231 15.51 -3.13 -23.77
N GLN A 232 16.30 -2.14 -24.22
CA GLN A 232 16.93 -2.16 -25.54
C GLN A 232 17.96 -3.29 -25.67
N SER A 233 18.80 -3.50 -24.64
CA SER A 233 19.75 -4.62 -24.58
C SER A 233 19.04 -5.98 -24.62
N LEU A 234 17.93 -6.13 -23.88
CA LEU A 234 17.11 -7.35 -23.88
C LEU A 234 16.52 -7.65 -25.26
N THR A 235 16.03 -6.61 -25.93
CA THR A 235 15.44 -6.72 -27.27
C THR A 235 16.50 -7.07 -28.32
N ALA A 236 17.71 -6.51 -28.21
CA ALA A 236 18.83 -6.82 -29.08
C ALA A 236 19.34 -8.26 -28.91
N ALA A 237 19.39 -8.75 -27.66
CA ALA A 237 19.81 -10.12 -27.34
C ALA A 237 18.83 -11.19 -27.87
N ARG A 238 17.52 -10.86 -27.96
CA ARG A 238 16.50 -11.80 -28.46
C ARG A 238 16.60 -12.09 -29.97
N GLY A 239 17.30 -11.25 -30.73
CA GLY A 239 17.48 -11.41 -32.17
C GLY A 239 18.60 -12.38 -32.57
N THR A 240 19.49 -12.76 -31.63
CA THR A 240 20.64 -13.62 -31.89
C THR A 240 20.43 -14.96 -31.18
N GLY A 241 20.00 -15.97 -31.93
CA GLY A 241 19.61 -17.28 -31.38
C GLY A 241 20.75 -18.10 -30.77
N SER A 242 21.26 -17.69 -29.60
CA SER A 242 22.32 -18.39 -28.87
C SER A 242 21.90 -18.80 -27.45
N GLU A 243 22.17 -20.09 -27.21
CA GLU A 243 22.47 -20.84 -25.98
C GLU A 243 21.97 -20.44 -24.57
N PRO A 244 21.68 -21.45 -23.71
CA PRO A 244 21.17 -21.29 -22.35
C PRO A 244 22.06 -20.43 -21.41
N GLN A 245 23.33 -20.24 -21.73
CA GLN A 245 24.27 -19.45 -20.94
C GLN A 245 23.98 -17.94 -20.98
N GLN A 246 23.33 -17.44 -22.05
CA GLN A 246 22.84 -16.06 -22.09
C GLN A 246 21.67 -15.82 -21.12
N ASN A 247 20.90 -16.86 -20.81
CA ASN A 247 19.73 -16.74 -19.96
C ASN A 247 20.12 -16.55 -18.48
N GLU A 248 21.22 -17.17 -18.03
CA GLU A 248 21.76 -16.96 -16.68
C GLU A 248 22.33 -15.55 -16.48
N ASN A 249 23.03 -15.01 -17.49
CA ASN A 249 23.52 -13.62 -17.46
C ASN A 249 22.34 -12.64 -17.42
N LEU A 250 21.30 -12.89 -18.21
CA LEU A 250 20.12 -12.04 -18.28
C LEU A 250 19.30 -12.07 -16.97
N HIS A 251 19.23 -13.22 -16.29
CA HIS A 251 18.68 -13.31 -14.94
C HIS A 251 19.50 -12.52 -13.90
N THR A 252 20.83 -12.59 -13.98
CA THR A 252 21.74 -11.86 -13.09
C THR A 252 21.64 -10.35 -13.31
N ASP A 253 21.58 -9.92 -14.56
CA ASP A 253 21.44 -8.51 -14.95
C ASP A 253 20.07 -7.95 -14.50
N MET A 254 18.98 -8.72 -14.65
CA MET A 254 17.67 -8.31 -14.16
C MET A 254 17.61 -8.24 -12.62
N ALA A 255 18.28 -9.15 -11.92
CA ALA A 255 18.39 -9.11 -10.47
C ALA A 255 19.17 -7.87 -10.00
N SER A 256 20.29 -7.55 -10.66
CA SER A 256 21.08 -6.35 -10.39
C SER A 256 20.28 -5.07 -10.66
N LEU A 257 19.53 -5.02 -11.76
CA LEU A 257 18.69 -3.87 -12.11
C LEU A 257 17.56 -3.66 -11.09
N ARG A 258 16.95 -4.75 -10.62
CA ARG A 258 15.90 -4.71 -9.59
C ARG A 258 16.43 -4.13 -8.28
N GLU A 259 17.62 -4.56 -7.86
CA GLU A 259 18.26 -4.06 -6.65
C GLU A 259 18.60 -2.57 -6.77
N GLU A 260 19.14 -2.14 -7.92
CA GLU A 260 19.43 -0.72 -8.18
C GLU A 260 18.15 0.14 -8.19
N MET A 261 17.06 -0.36 -8.78
CA MET A 261 15.76 0.30 -8.76
C MET A 261 15.20 0.44 -7.34
N ASN A 262 15.33 -0.60 -6.52
CA ASN A 262 14.88 -0.58 -5.13
C ASN A 262 15.65 0.48 -4.32
N VAL A 263 16.97 0.53 -4.44
CA VAL A 263 17.81 1.54 -3.75
C VAL A 263 17.40 2.97 -4.16
N LYS A 264 17.19 3.21 -5.45
CA LYS A 264 16.80 4.54 -5.95
C LYS A 264 15.36 4.92 -5.57
N MET A 265 14.42 3.98 -5.60
CA MET A 265 13.03 4.24 -5.16
C MET A 265 12.97 4.54 -3.66
N SER A 266 13.73 3.81 -2.84
CA SER A 266 13.84 4.11 -1.41
C SER A 266 14.38 5.51 -1.16
N ALA A 267 15.40 5.94 -1.91
CA ALA A 267 15.93 7.30 -1.81
C ALA A 267 14.89 8.38 -2.18
N ILE A 268 14.11 8.16 -3.24
CA ILE A 268 13.02 9.08 -3.63
C ILE A 268 11.93 9.14 -2.54
N MET A 269 11.54 7.98 -2.00
CA MET A 269 10.53 7.90 -0.95
C MET A 269 10.97 8.60 0.34
N SER A 270 12.25 8.51 0.73
CA SER A 270 12.79 9.25 1.87
C SER A 270 12.72 10.77 1.65
N ILE A 271 13.06 11.25 0.44
CA ILE A 271 12.95 12.67 0.09
C ILE A 271 11.49 13.13 0.20
N LEU A 272 10.54 12.37 -0.35
CA LEU A 272 9.10 12.66 -0.27
C LEU A 272 8.58 12.72 1.17
N GLN A 273 9.00 11.80 2.04
CA GLN A 273 8.62 11.81 3.46
C GLN A 273 9.15 13.04 4.20
N GLU A 274 10.39 13.46 3.91
CA GLU A 274 11.01 14.63 4.53
C GLU A 274 10.29 15.93 4.14
N LEU A 275 9.83 16.01 2.90
CA LEU A 275 9.03 17.13 2.40
C LEU A 275 7.65 17.20 3.05
N CYS A 276 6.98 16.07 3.25
CA CYS A 276 5.70 16.02 3.94
C CYS A 276 5.82 16.46 5.42
N ARG A 277 6.96 16.21 6.07
CA ARG A 277 7.21 16.65 7.45
C ARG A 277 7.46 18.16 7.59
N GLY A 278 8.01 18.81 6.56
CA GLY A 278 8.33 20.25 6.59
C GLY A 278 7.15 21.21 6.40
N VAL A 279 5.95 20.69 6.13
CA VAL A 279 4.74 21.49 5.82
C VAL A 279 3.73 21.51 6.99
N SER A 280 4.03 20.81 8.10
CA SER A 280 3.22 20.83 9.35
C SER A 280 3.75 21.85 10.35
#